data_AF-A0A6J0ZYK8-F1
#
_entry.id   AF-A0A6J0ZYK8-F1
#
_cell.length_a   1.000
_cell.length_b   1.000
_cell.length_c   1.000
_cell.angle_alpha   90.00
_cell.angle_beta   90.00
_cell.angle_gamma   90.00
#
_symmetry.space_group_name_H-M   'P 1'
#
loop_
_entity.id
_entity.type
_entity.pdbx_description
1 polymer ?
#
loop_
_entity_poly.entity_id
_entity_poly.type
_entity_poly.pdbx_seq_one_letter_code
_entity_poly.pdbx_strand_id
1 'polypeptide(L)'
;MESIVETMMQQLLSKEILYEPMKEIGERYPQWLEEHKASLSKEEYERYSHQHELIKELNGVYENEPNNFTRIVDLMQKMQECGQPPNDIVQELAPEFDFSNLGQLSPEMQESPQNCCIM
;
A
#
# COMPACT_ATOMS: atom_id res chain seq x y z
N MET A 1 4.31 -24.65 4.97
CA MET A 1 4.81 -24.60 3.58
C MET A 1 4.51 -23.17 3.18
N GLU A 2 5.48 -22.28 3.39
CA GLU A 2 5.37 -20.88 2.97
C GLU A 2 5.04 -20.91 1.48
N SER A 3 3.84 -20.43 1.12
CA SER A 3 3.36 -20.53 -0.25
C SER A 3 4.21 -19.60 -1.11
N ILE A 4 4.45 -19.93 -2.38
CA ILE A 4 5.27 -19.12 -3.30
C ILE A 4 4.84 -17.64 -3.29
N VAL A 5 3.55 -17.39 -3.07
CA VAL A 5 2.96 -16.05 -2.91
C VAL A 5 3.51 -15.28 -1.70
N GLU A 6 3.76 -15.94 -0.56
CA GLU A 6 4.28 -15.33 0.65
C GLU A 6 5.74 -14.90 0.45
N THR A 7 6.55 -15.75 -0.18
CA THR A 7 7.93 -15.41 -0.53
C THR A 7 7.99 -14.25 -1.53
N MET A 8 7.12 -14.24 -2.55
CA MET A 8 7.03 -13.12 -3.49
C MET A 8 6.59 -11.82 -2.80
N MET A 9 5.64 -11.90 -1.86
CA MET A 9 5.18 -10.75 -1.08
C MET A 9 6.29 -10.19 -0.20
N GLN A 10 7.07 -11.03 0.47
CA GLN A 10 8.20 -10.58 1.28
C GLN A 10 9.26 -9.87 0.43
N GLN A 11 9.52 -10.35 -0.80
CA GLN A 11 10.44 -9.66 -1.71
C GLN A 11 9.90 -8.29 -2.12
N LEU A 12 8.63 -8.20 -2.54
CA LEU A 12 8.00 -6.93 -2.92
C LEU A 12 7.92 -5.94 -1.75
N LEU A 13 7.64 -6.43 -0.54
CA LEU A 13 7.60 -5.64 0.69
C LEU A 13 8.96 -5.52 1.37
N SER A 14 10.05 -5.89 0.69
CA SER A 14 11.38 -5.69 1.24
C SER A 14 11.71 -4.20 1.24
N LYS A 15 12.47 -3.79 2.26
CA LYS A 15 12.99 -2.43 2.37
C LYS A 15 13.60 -1.94 1.06
N GLU A 16 14.40 -2.78 0.39
CA GLU A 16 15.11 -2.41 -0.83
C GLU A 16 14.19 -2.00 -1.98
N ILE A 17 12.96 -2.53 -2.03
CA ILE A 17 11.98 -2.25 -3.08
C ILE A 17 11.02 -1.16 -2.63
N LEU A 18 10.49 -1.28 -1.41
CA LEU A 18 9.34 -0.50 -0.99
C LEU A 18 9.69 0.74 -0.15
N TYR A 19 10.83 0.78 0.53
CA TYR A 19 11.14 1.89 1.45
C TYR A 19 11.31 3.23 0.72
N GLU A 20 12.06 3.24 -0.39
CA GLU A 20 12.30 4.47 -1.16
C GLU A 20 10.99 5.08 -1.68
N PRO A 21 10.12 4.35 -2.41
CA PRO A 21 8.86 4.92 -2.85
C PRO A 21 7.95 5.29 -1.68
N MET A 22 7.89 4.51 -0.59
CA MET A 22 7.01 4.85 0.53
C MET A 22 7.47 6.09 1.28
N LYS A 23 8.78 6.33 1.32
CA LYS A 23 9.35 7.55 1.87
C LYS A 23 8.94 8.76 1.04
N GLU A 24 9.12 8.71 -0.27
CA GLU A 24 8.75 9.80 -1.17
C GLU A 24 7.23 10.06 -1.15
N ILE A 25 6.42 9.00 -1.14
CA ILE A 25 4.96 9.12 -1.02
C ILE A 25 4.61 9.85 0.27
N GLY A 26 5.22 9.45 1.40
CA GLY A 26 5.01 10.09 2.70
C GLY A 26 5.38 11.57 2.72
N GLU A 27 6.43 11.98 2.00
CA GLU A 27 6.83 13.38 1.91
C GLU A 27 5.88 14.23 1.04
N ARG A 28 5.31 13.65 -0.02
CA ARG A 28 4.39 14.35 -0.93
C ARG A 28 2.94 14.33 -0.49
N TYR A 29 2.56 13.35 0.31
CA TYR A 29 1.21 13.18 0.82
C TYR A 29 0.59 14.43 1.46
N PRO A 30 1.27 15.15 2.39
CA PRO A 30 0.70 16.33 3.02
C PRO A 30 0.42 17.45 2.02
N GLN A 31 1.29 17.63 1.02
CA GLN A 31 1.08 18.61 -0.04
C GLN A 31 -0.15 18.26 -0.88
N TRP A 32 -0.26 17.00 -1.30
CA TRP A 32 -1.43 16.53 -2.06
C TRP A 32 -2.73 16.68 -1.27
N LEU A 33 -2.71 16.37 0.03
CA LEU A 33 -3.87 16.57 0.91
C LEU A 33 -4.30 18.04 0.97
N GLU A 34 -3.37 18.99 1.04
CA GLU A 34 -3.68 20.42 1.04
C GLU A 34 -4.24 20.88 -0.32
N GLU A 35 -3.63 20.45 -1.42
CA GLU A 35 -4.07 20.79 -2.78
C GLU A 35 -5.48 20.25 -3.08
N HIS A 36 -5.77 19.03 -2.63
CA HIS A 36 -7.07 18.38 -2.85
C HIS A 36 -8.09 18.64 -1.74
N LYS A 37 -7.73 19.34 -0.66
CA LYS A 37 -8.60 19.59 0.51
C LYS A 37 -9.95 20.22 0.15
N ALA A 38 -9.99 21.06 -0.87
CA ALA A 38 -11.21 21.72 -1.34
C ALA A 38 -12.12 20.79 -2.16
N SER A 39 -11.54 19.76 -2.78
CA SER A 39 -12.25 18.77 -3.59
C SER A 39 -12.66 17.53 -2.79
N LEU A 40 -11.91 17.21 -1.73
CA LEU A 40 -12.15 16.06 -0.87
C LEU A 40 -13.25 16.33 0.15
N SER A 41 -14.09 15.34 0.37
CA SER A 41 -15.01 15.31 1.50
C SER A 41 -14.23 15.17 2.80
N LYS A 42 -14.84 15.57 3.93
CA LYS A 42 -14.21 15.43 5.25
C LYS A 42 -13.80 13.97 5.53
N GLU A 43 -14.66 13.02 5.19
CA GLU A 43 -14.40 11.58 5.37
C GLU A 43 -13.21 11.10 4.53
N GLU A 44 -13.09 11.57 3.27
CA GLU A 44 -11.96 11.24 2.40
C GLU A 44 -10.67 11.83 2.94
N TYR A 45 -10.69 13.09 3.38
CA TYR A 45 -9.53 13.75 3.98
C TYR A 45 -9.05 13.02 5.24
N GLU A 46 -9.96 12.63 6.13
CA GLU A 46 -9.62 11.85 7.33
C GLU A 46 -9.01 10.49 6.96
N ARG A 47 -9.58 9.82 5.96
CA ARG A 47 -9.09 8.52 5.47
C ARG A 47 -7.69 8.62 4.88
N TYR A 48 -7.46 9.59 3.99
CA TYR A 48 -6.16 9.85 3.40
C TYR A 48 -5.14 10.32 4.45
N SER A 49 -5.55 11.14 5.42
CA SER A 49 -4.69 11.52 6.55
C SER A 49 -4.25 10.30 7.37
N HIS A 50 -5.14 9.34 7.61
CA HIS A 50 -4.81 8.11 8.32
C HIS A 50 -3.82 7.24 7.53
N GLN A 51 -4.02 7.10 6.21
CA GLN A 51 -3.06 6.41 5.35
C GLN A 51 -1.66 7.03 5.42
N HIS A 52 -1.57 8.37 5.41
CA HIS A 52 -0.29 9.06 5.57
C HIS A 52 0.40 8.71 6.90
N GLU A 53 -0.33 8.63 8.01
CA GLU A 53 0.24 8.20 9.29
C GLU A 53 0.78 6.76 9.23
N LEU A 54 0.04 5.84 8.59
CA LEU A 54 0.48 4.46 8.38
C LEU A 54 1.75 4.38 7.51
N ILE A 55 1.86 5.19 6.46
CA ILE A 55 3.06 5.29 5.61
C ILE A 55 4.27 5.75 6.44
N LYS A 56 4.09 6.74 7.31
CA LYS A 56 5.14 7.21 8.21
C LYS A 56 5.56 6.13 9.22
N GLU A 57 4.61 5.41 9.80
CA GLU A 57 4.90 4.30 10.71
C GLU A 57 5.67 3.20 9.96
N LEU A 58 5.25 2.86 8.75
CA LEU A 58 5.91 1.88 7.90
C LEU A 58 7.35 2.26 7.57
N ASN A 59 7.59 3.52 7.17
CA ASN A 59 8.94 4.03 6.93
C ASN A 59 9.81 3.93 8.19
N GLY A 60 9.24 4.27 9.35
CA GLY A 60 9.92 4.09 10.64
C GLY A 60 10.26 2.63 10.94
N VAL A 61 9.39 1.68 10.61
CA VAL A 61 9.66 0.24 10.74
C VAL A 61 10.78 -0.19 9.81
N TYR A 62 10.82 0.27 8.55
CA TYR A 62 11.94 -0.01 7.65
C TYR A 62 13.28 0.56 8.15
N GLU A 63 13.26 1.68 8.87
CA GLU A 63 14.48 2.29 9.42
C GLU A 63 14.98 1.57 10.68
N ASN A 64 14.08 1.21 11.60
CA ASN A 64 14.43 0.67 12.91
C ASN A 64 14.41 -0.86 12.96
N GLU A 65 13.45 -1.48 12.27
CA GLU A 65 13.16 -2.91 12.31
C GLU A 65 12.96 -3.50 10.89
N PRO A 66 13.94 -3.35 9.97
CA PRO A 66 13.78 -3.76 8.56
C PRO A 66 13.51 -5.25 8.34
N ASN A 67 13.81 -6.09 9.32
CA ASN A 67 13.59 -7.54 9.27
C ASN A 67 12.22 -7.94 9.87
N ASN A 68 11.45 -6.99 10.42
CA ASN A 68 10.17 -7.25 11.05
C ASN A 68 9.04 -7.24 10.01
N PHE A 69 9.07 -8.24 9.13
CA PHE A 69 8.08 -8.42 8.08
C PHE A 69 6.66 -8.55 8.61
N THR A 70 6.46 -9.16 9.78
CA THR A 70 5.15 -9.23 10.44
C THR A 70 4.56 -7.83 10.66
N ARG A 71 5.38 -6.88 11.12
CA ARG A 71 4.93 -5.50 11.34
C ARG A 71 4.69 -4.75 10.03
N ILE A 72 5.54 -4.96 9.04
CA ILE A 72 5.38 -4.39 7.68
C ILE A 72 4.04 -4.85 7.06
N VAL A 73 3.74 -6.15 7.15
CA VAL A 73 2.51 -6.74 6.62
C VAL A 73 1.28 -6.27 7.40
N ASP A 74 1.36 -6.14 8.74
CA ASP A 74 0.29 -5.54 9.57
C ASP A 74 -0.05 -4.11 9.14
N LEU A 75 0.97 -3.29 8.89
CA LEU A 75 0.79 -1.91 8.43
C LEU A 75 0.20 -1.81 7.03
N MET A 76 0.66 -2.66 6.12
CA MET A 76 0.11 -2.74 4.77
C MET A 76 -1.37 -3.16 4.77
N GLN A 77 -1.75 -4.12 5.61
CA GLN A 77 -3.15 -4.51 5.76
C GLN A 77 -4.01 -3.35 6.29
N LYS A 78 -3.56 -2.66 7.34
CA LYS A 78 -4.26 -1.46 7.86
C LYS A 78 -4.41 -0.37 6.80
N MET A 79 -3.39 -0.21 5.94
CA MET A 79 -3.43 0.76 4.86
C MET A 79 -4.49 0.40 3.81
N GLN A 80 -4.64 -0.89 3.50
CA GLN A 80 -5.72 -1.43 2.66
C GLN A 80 -7.11 -1.24 3.29
N GLU A 81 -7.25 -1.42 4.59
CA GLU A 81 -8.51 -1.18 5.31
C GLU A 81 -8.93 0.30 5.24
N CYS A 82 -7.96 1.21 5.18
CA CYS A 82 -8.22 2.63 4.89
C CYS A 82 -8.62 2.87 3.43
N GLY A 83 -8.59 1.86 2.56
CA GLY A 83 -8.91 1.97 1.14
C GLY A 83 -7.69 2.20 0.26
N GLN A 84 -7.93 2.59 -0.99
CA GLN A 84 -6.84 2.82 -1.95
C GLN A 84 -6.14 4.17 -1.67
N PRO A 85 -4.80 4.20 -1.71
CA PRO A 85 -4.04 5.45 -1.68
C PRO A 85 -4.33 6.33 -2.92
N PRO A 86 -4.02 7.64 -2.88
CA PRO A 86 -4.24 8.55 -3.99
C PRO A 86 -3.43 8.12 -5.22
N ASN A 87 -4.15 7.82 -6.30
CA ASN A 87 -3.59 7.19 -7.50
C ASN A 87 -2.55 8.08 -8.18
N ASP A 88 -2.72 9.41 -8.14
CA ASP A 88 -1.74 10.38 -8.66
C ASP A 88 -0.36 10.22 -8.03
N ILE A 89 -0.29 10.06 -6.70
CA ILE A 89 0.99 9.94 -5.98
C ILE A 89 1.61 8.56 -6.25
N VAL A 90 0.77 7.52 -6.26
CA VAL A 90 1.21 6.13 -6.43
C VAL A 90 1.69 5.85 -7.85
N GLN A 91 0.97 6.30 -8.87
CA GLN A 91 1.37 6.14 -10.26
C GLN A 91 2.69 6.85 -10.57
N GLU A 92 2.97 7.97 -9.90
CA GLU A 92 4.21 8.71 -10.12
C GLU A 92 5.41 8.04 -9.45
N LEU A 93 5.24 7.53 -8.21
CA LEU A 93 6.35 7.05 -7.39
C LEU A 93 6.50 5.52 -7.36
N ALA A 94 5.43 4.78 -7.63
CA ALA A 94 5.43 3.32 -7.61
C ALA A 94 4.47 2.74 -8.67
N PRO A 95 4.62 3.05 -9.97
CA PRO A 95 3.73 2.57 -11.02
C PRO A 95 3.74 1.04 -11.17
N GLU A 96 4.84 0.41 -10.80
CA GLU A 96 5.00 -1.05 -10.83
C GLU A 96 4.37 -1.73 -9.60
N PHE A 97 4.01 -0.96 -8.58
CA PHE A 97 3.50 -1.48 -7.32
C PHE A 97 1.99 -1.29 -7.23
N ASP A 98 1.25 -2.35 -7.55
CA ASP A 98 -0.21 -2.32 -7.47
C ASP A 98 -0.68 -2.54 -6.03
N PHE A 99 -0.94 -1.43 -5.32
CA PHE A 99 -1.53 -1.47 -3.98
C PHE A 99 -2.87 -2.20 -3.96
N SER A 100 -3.64 -2.15 -5.04
CA SER A 100 -4.97 -2.80 -5.12
C SER A 100 -4.88 -4.32 -5.00
N ASN A 101 -3.82 -4.92 -5.53
CA ASN A 101 -3.59 -6.37 -5.46
C ASN A 101 -3.14 -6.84 -4.09
N LEU A 102 -2.52 -6.00 -3.26
CA LEU A 102 -2.10 -6.40 -1.91
C LEU A 102 -3.27 -6.86 -1.04
N GLY A 103 -4.44 -6.22 -1.16
CA GLY A 103 -5.66 -6.62 -0.46
C GLY A 103 -6.27 -7.93 -0.97
N GLN A 104 -6.08 -8.25 -2.27
CA GLN A 104 -6.55 -9.49 -2.89
C GLN A 104 -5.71 -10.73 -2.52
N LEU A 105 -4.55 -10.54 -1.88
CA LEU A 105 -3.71 -11.63 -1.38
C LEU A 105 -4.20 -12.20 -0.04
N SER A 106 -5.27 -11.64 0.52
CA SER A 106 -6.00 -12.27 1.62
C SER A 106 -6.51 -13.64 1.13
N PRO A 107 -6.24 -14.75 1.84
CA PRO A 107 -6.54 -16.11 1.37
C PRO A 107 -8.05 -16.44 1.22
N GLU A 108 -8.94 -15.44 1.28
CA GLU A 108 -10.39 -15.61 1.23
C GLU A 108 -11.06 -15.18 -0.09
N MET A 109 -10.30 -14.81 -1.13
CA MET A 109 -10.91 -14.50 -2.43
C MET A 109 -10.24 -15.23 -3.61
N GLN A 110 -10.08 -16.55 -3.47
CA GLN A 110 -10.08 -17.43 -4.63
C GLN A 110 -11.53 -17.73 -5.01
N GLU A 111 -12.20 -16.82 -5.71
CA GLU A 111 -13.19 -17.17 -6.74
C GLU A 111 -13.50 -15.96 -7.64
N SER A 112 -12.75 -15.87 -8.72
CA SER A 112 -13.25 -15.32 -9.99
C SER A 112 -12.58 -16.13 -11.09
N PRO A 113 -13.18 -17.22 -11.58
CA PRO A 113 -12.71 -17.82 -12.81
C PRO A 113 -12.99 -16.80 -13.92
N GLN A 114 -11.96 -16.06 -14.34
CA GLN A 114 -11.90 -15.50 -15.69
C GLN A 114 -11.78 -16.71 -16.63
N ASN A 115 -12.89 -17.44 -16.76
CA ASN A 115 -13.12 -18.41 -17.81
C ASN A 115 -13.10 -17.59 -19.10
N CYS A 116 -11.97 -17.67 -19.79
CA CYS A 116 -11.80 -17.16 -21.13
C CYS A 116 -12.89 -17.76 -22.03
N CYS A 117 -14.00 -17.04 -22.20
CA CYS A 117 -14.92 -17.26 -23.30
C CYS A 117 -14.23 -16.76 -24.58
N ILE A 118 -13.30 -17.56 -25.10
CA ILE A 118 -12.94 -17.51 -26.52
C ILE A 118 -14.01 -18.32 -27.25
N MET A 119 -14.88 -17.61 -27.97
CA MET A 119 -15.75 -18.20 -29.00
C MET A 119 -14.93 -18.64 -30.21
#